data_AF-A0A660PFU2-F1
#
_entry.id   AF-A0A660PFU2-F1
#
_cell.length_a   1.000
_cell.length_b   1.000
_cell.length_c   1.000
_cell.angle_alpha   90.00
_cell.angle_beta   90.00
_cell.angle_gamma   90.00
#
_symmetry.space_group_name_H-M   'P 1'
#
loop_
_entity.id
_entity.type
_entity.pdbx_description
1 polymer ?
#
loop_
_entity_poly.entity_id
_entity_poly.type
_entity_poly.pdbx_seq_one_letter_code
_entity_poly.pdbx_strand_id
1 'polypeptide(L)'
;MEILVAEDDAISLRIIVSILKKQGYDIITAMNGRDAIEYLNKEGLVDLIISDIMMPDIDGLGLLNYVKNNKKFKNIPVILTTTLNDQETVMKAMKIGVSGFLVKPFTREILISKINNIIDSLPGSILIVDDEDIIKTLLKRIIENDGYKVVTASNGNEGLDIIEKQNISVVVSDIKMPGMSGVELLKSIKSKYAQMPVLLMTGNSLEFSKEKAMASGADGFIAKPFNSIEILEKISHCYSNQKKLAKV
;
A
#
# COMPACT_ATOMS: atom_id res chain seq x y z
N MET A 1 -2.16 4.66 10.83
CA MET A 1 -2.05 5.12 9.43
C MET A 1 -1.73 6.58 9.49
N GLU A 2 -0.64 6.98 8.85
CA GLU A 2 -0.06 8.31 8.96
C GLU A 2 -0.41 9.15 7.72
N ILE A 3 -1.04 10.31 7.93
CA ILE A 3 -1.50 11.22 6.87
C ILE A 3 -0.75 12.55 7.00
N LEU A 4 -0.12 12.99 5.91
CA LEU A 4 0.45 14.34 5.80
C LEU A 4 -0.61 15.30 5.24
N VAL A 5 -0.90 16.37 5.99
CA VAL A 5 -1.82 17.42 5.57
C VAL A 5 -1.03 18.71 5.32
N ALA A 6 -1.00 19.18 4.07
CA ALA A 6 -0.40 20.44 3.66
C ALA A 6 -1.51 21.49 3.40
N GLU A 7 -1.60 22.50 4.25
CA GLU A 7 -2.64 23.54 4.19
C GLU A 7 -2.11 24.80 4.87
N ASP A 8 -2.12 25.94 4.17
CA ASP A 8 -1.55 27.20 4.63
C ASP A 8 -2.52 28.00 5.52
N ASP A 9 -3.82 27.77 5.38
CA ASP A 9 -4.81 28.31 6.32
C ASP A 9 -4.85 27.50 7.63
N ALA A 10 -4.37 28.12 8.71
CA ALA A 10 -4.28 27.48 10.02
C ALA A 10 -5.66 27.04 10.58
N ILE A 11 -6.76 27.68 10.17
CA ILE A 11 -8.11 27.30 10.61
C ILE A 11 -8.56 26.03 9.88
N SER A 12 -8.46 26.00 8.56
CA SER A 12 -8.73 24.83 7.70
C SER A 12 -7.91 23.63 8.16
N LEU A 13 -6.60 23.82 8.36
CA LEU A 13 -5.70 22.78 8.82
C LEU A 13 -6.17 22.19 10.16
N ARG A 14 -6.53 23.03 11.14
CA ARG A 14 -7.04 22.57 12.45
C ARG A 14 -8.34 21.78 12.33
N ILE A 15 -9.23 22.16 11.41
CA ILE A 15 -10.49 21.45 11.19
C ILE A 15 -10.22 20.06 10.59
N ILE A 16 -9.38 19.99 9.55
CA ILE A 16 -9.00 18.72 8.92
C ILE A 16 -8.33 17.80 9.95
N VAL A 17 -7.34 18.29 10.69
CA VAL A 17 -6.65 17.53 11.74
C VAL A 17 -7.63 17.01 12.80
N SER A 18 -8.57 17.85 13.26
CA SER A 18 -9.59 17.46 14.25
C SER A 18 -10.50 16.34 13.73
N ILE A 19 -10.92 16.42 12.47
CA ILE A 19 -11.75 15.39 11.83
C ILE A 19 -10.98 14.06 11.73
N LEU A 20 -9.73 14.10 11.27
CA LEU A 20 -8.95 12.89 11.00
C LEU A 20 -8.44 12.21 12.28
N LYS A 21 -8.02 12.99 13.29
CA LYS A 21 -7.64 12.42 14.60
C LYS A 21 -8.80 11.70 15.28
N LYS A 22 -10.03 12.20 15.14
CA LYS A 22 -11.24 11.50 15.65
C LYS A 22 -11.50 10.17 14.96
N GLN A 23 -10.93 9.92 13.77
CA GLN A 23 -11.00 8.63 13.09
C GLN A 23 -9.81 7.71 13.46
N GLY A 24 -8.93 8.13 14.36
CA GLY A 24 -7.75 7.34 14.77
C GLY A 24 -6.57 7.42 13.81
N TYR A 25 -6.52 8.41 12.91
CA TYR A 25 -5.38 8.64 12.04
C TYR A 25 -4.30 9.47 12.73
N ASP A 26 -3.04 9.12 12.48
CA ASP A 26 -1.87 9.89 12.88
C ASP A 26 -1.63 10.99 11.86
N ILE A 27 -1.52 12.25 12.30
CA ILE A 27 -1.50 13.41 11.39
C ILE A 27 -0.21 14.18 11.53
N ILE A 28 0.47 14.35 10.40
CA ILE A 28 1.57 15.29 10.21
C ILE A 28 1.01 16.53 9.52
N THR A 29 1.47 17.70 9.92
CA THR A 29 1.02 18.97 9.35
C THR A 29 2.16 19.69 8.67
N ALA A 30 1.88 20.32 7.53
CA ALA A 30 2.77 21.21 6.80
C ALA A 30 2.00 22.48 6.42
N MET A 31 2.65 23.65 6.46
CA MET A 31 1.99 24.93 6.15
C MET A 31 2.12 25.31 4.67
N ASN A 32 2.88 24.53 3.90
CA ASN A 32 3.07 24.69 2.45
C ASN A 32 3.71 23.42 1.88
N GLY A 33 3.91 23.37 0.56
CA GLY A 33 4.54 22.21 -0.10
C GLY A 33 6.02 22.04 0.22
N ARG A 34 6.74 23.10 0.61
CA ARG A 34 8.16 23.02 0.98
C ARG A 34 8.35 22.29 2.30
N ASP A 35 7.55 22.65 3.32
CA ASP A 35 7.53 21.98 4.63
C ASP A 35 7.18 20.48 4.46
N ALA A 36 6.20 20.18 3.61
CA ALA A 36 5.81 18.82 3.30
C ALA A 36 6.95 18.01 2.65
N ILE A 37 7.67 18.61 1.70
CA ILE A 37 8.82 17.99 1.04
C ILE A 37 9.98 17.79 2.02
N GLU A 38 10.24 18.75 2.90
CA GLU A 38 11.28 18.64 3.92
C GLU A 38 11.00 17.47 4.87
N TYR A 39 9.75 17.36 5.34
CA TYR A 39 9.31 16.22 6.15
C TYR A 39 9.53 14.88 5.44
N LEU A 40 9.05 14.74 4.19
CA LEU A 40 9.18 13.49 3.43
C LEU A 40 10.65 13.06 3.25
N ASN A 41 11.54 14.03 3.03
CA ASN A 41 12.96 13.75 2.87
C ASN A 41 13.66 13.36 4.17
N LYS A 42 13.24 13.96 5.29
CA LYS A 42 13.87 13.74 6.59
C LYS A 42 13.34 12.51 7.30
N GLU A 43 12.01 12.40 7.42
CA GLU A 43 11.35 11.42 8.30
C GLU A 43 10.85 10.19 7.52
N GLY A 44 10.50 10.33 6.23
CA GLY A 44 10.25 9.20 5.34
C GLY A 44 8.84 9.11 4.74
N LEU A 45 8.28 7.90 4.71
CA LEU A 45 7.04 7.59 3.98
C LEU A 45 5.80 7.83 4.85
N VAL A 46 4.77 8.41 4.24
CA VAL A 46 3.42 8.52 4.80
C VAL A 46 2.45 7.66 3.97
N ASP A 47 1.28 7.37 4.53
CA ASP A 47 0.27 6.54 3.87
C ASP A 47 -0.58 7.32 2.87
N LEU A 48 -0.77 8.63 3.11
CA LEU A 48 -1.58 9.52 2.28
C LEU A 48 -1.13 10.98 2.45
N ILE A 49 -1.19 11.75 1.37
CA ILE A 49 -1.04 13.21 1.40
C ILE A 49 -2.38 13.85 1.05
N ILE A 50 -2.79 14.84 1.85
CA ILE A 50 -3.88 15.75 1.54
C ILE A 50 -3.26 17.14 1.44
N SER A 51 -3.38 17.81 0.30
CA SER A 51 -2.77 19.12 0.09
C SER A 51 -3.77 20.10 -0.46
N ASP A 52 -3.76 21.34 0.03
CA ASP A 52 -4.35 22.42 -0.74
C ASP A 52 -3.60 22.66 -2.03
N ILE A 53 -4.32 23.05 -3.08
CA ILE A 53 -3.70 23.41 -4.35
C ILE A 53 -2.97 24.72 -4.23
N MET A 54 -3.62 25.73 -3.63
CA MET A 54 -3.08 27.08 -3.54
C MET A 54 -2.38 27.23 -2.20
N MET A 55 -1.06 27.28 -2.19
CA MET A 55 -0.25 27.54 -1.00
C MET A 55 0.92 28.43 -1.39
N PRO A 56 1.50 29.21 -0.45
CA PRO A 56 2.74 29.93 -0.68
C PRO A 56 3.93 28.98 -0.93
N ASP A 57 5.02 29.52 -1.46
CA ASP A 57 6.25 28.81 -1.81
C ASP A 57 6.06 27.68 -2.83
N ILE A 58 5.81 26.46 -2.36
CA ILE A 58 5.50 25.31 -3.20
C ILE A 58 4.02 25.00 -3.01
N ASP A 59 3.29 25.10 -4.11
CA ASP A 59 1.85 24.84 -4.16
C ASP A 59 1.55 23.33 -4.19
N GLY A 60 0.27 22.95 -4.12
CA GLY A 60 -0.13 21.54 -4.09
C GLY A 60 0.21 20.79 -5.40
N LEU A 61 0.22 21.49 -6.54
CA LEU A 61 0.65 20.91 -7.81
C LEU A 61 2.16 20.61 -7.82
N GLY A 62 2.96 21.52 -7.28
CA GLY A 62 4.40 21.36 -7.11
C GLY A 62 4.73 20.21 -6.17
N LEU A 63 4.02 20.12 -5.04
CA LEU A 63 4.14 18.99 -4.11
C LEU A 63 3.76 17.66 -4.79
N LEU A 64 2.63 17.63 -5.51
CA LEU A 64 2.20 16.44 -6.26
C LEU A 64 3.28 16.02 -7.28
N ASN A 65 3.80 16.97 -8.06
CA ASN A 65 4.83 16.70 -9.06
C ASN A 65 6.12 16.16 -8.42
N TYR A 66 6.54 16.72 -7.28
CA TYR A 66 7.67 16.22 -6.52
C TYR A 66 7.46 14.77 -6.07
N VAL A 67 6.31 14.49 -5.44
CA VAL A 67 5.96 13.15 -4.94
C VAL A 67 5.97 12.14 -6.07
N LYS A 68 5.31 12.45 -7.20
CA LYS A 68 5.15 11.51 -8.33
C LYS A 68 6.43 11.27 -9.13
N ASN A 69 7.37 12.21 -9.15
CA ASN A 69 8.66 12.02 -9.84
C ASN A 69 9.76 11.45 -8.94
N ASN A 70 9.54 11.34 -7.62
CA ASN A 70 10.50 10.74 -6.71
C ASN A 70 10.25 9.22 -6.59
N LYS A 71 11.27 8.39 -6.89
CA LYS A 71 11.16 6.92 -6.83
C LYS A 71 10.67 6.40 -5.48
N LYS A 72 11.04 7.07 -4.38
CA LYS A 72 10.65 6.70 -3.02
C LYS A 72 9.18 7.04 -2.74
N PHE A 73 8.68 8.16 -3.27
CA PHE A 73 7.37 8.72 -2.91
C PHE A 73 6.26 8.52 -3.96
N LYS A 74 6.61 8.11 -5.19
CA LYS A 74 5.68 8.05 -6.35
C LYS A 74 4.38 7.28 -6.10
N ASN A 75 4.43 6.29 -5.21
CA ASN A 75 3.29 5.44 -4.86
C ASN A 75 2.40 6.03 -3.76
N ILE A 76 2.82 7.10 -3.07
CA ILE A 76 2.00 7.75 -2.04
C ILE A 76 0.79 8.41 -2.73
N PRO A 77 -0.45 8.07 -2.35
CA PRO A 77 -1.63 8.73 -2.88
C PRO A 77 -1.68 10.19 -2.44
N VAL A 78 -2.17 11.04 -3.33
CA VAL A 78 -2.30 12.49 -3.09
C VAL A 78 -3.73 12.92 -3.39
N ILE A 79 -4.41 13.49 -2.40
CA ILE A 79 -5.67 14.19 -2.56
C ILE A 79 -5.38 15.68 -2.61
N LEU A 80 -5.87 16.35 -3.65
CA LEU A 80 -5.81 17.80 -3.73
C LEU A 80 -7.14 18.43 -3.29
N THR A 81 -7.08 19.44 -2.42
CA THR A 81 -8.24 20.27 -2.12
C THR A 81 -8.29 21.46 -3.09
N THR A 82 -9.47 21.76 -3.63
CA THR A 82 -9.60 22.76 -4.71
C THR A 82 -10.93 23.50 -4.65
N THR A 83 -11.03 24.63 -5.33
CA THR A 83 -12.31 25.30 -5.61
C THR A 83 -12.87 24.85 -6.97
N LEU A 84 -14.18 25.02 -7.21
CA LEU A 84 -14.85 24.51 -8.41
C LEU A 84 -14.40 25.15 -9.74
N ASN A 85 -13.64 26.24 -9.71
CA ASN A 85 -13.46 27.12 -10.87
C ASN A 85 -12.15 26.89 -11.65
N ASP A 86 -11.35 25.88 -11.29
CA ASP A 86 -10.01 25.71 -11.86
C ASP A 86 -9.85 24.39 -12.66
N GLN A 87 -10.53 24.33 -13.81
CA GLN A 87 -10.48 23.17 -14.70
C GLN A 87 -9.09 22.89 -15.26
N GLU A 88 -8.29 23.92 -15.53
CA GLU A 88 -6.95 23.77 -16.09
C GLU A 88 -6.01 23.09 -15.09
N THR A 89 -6.03 23.53 -13.85
CA THR A 89 -5.26 22.92 -12.75
C THR A 89 -5.72 21.50 -12.46
N VAL A 90 -7.03 21.23 -12.47
CA VAL A 90 -7.55 19.85 -12.33
C VAL A 90 -6.99 18.96 -13.44
N MET A 91 -7.01 19.41 -14.70
CA MET A 91 -6.43 18.65 -15.81
C MET A 91 -4.92 18.43 -15.66
N LYS A 92 -4.17 19.42 -15.18
CA LYS A 92 -2.73 19.28 -14.91
C LYS A 92 -2.47 18.23 -13.82
N ALA A 93 -3.18 18.30 -12.70
CA ALA A 93 -3.04 17.33 -11.61
C ALA A 93 -3.38 15.90 -12.04
N MET A 94 -4.41 15.73 -12.86
CA MET A 94 -4.77 14.42 -13.44
C MET A 94 -3.64 13.84 -14.29
N LYS A 95 -2.98 14.67 -15.12
CA LYS A 95 -1.83 14.23 -15.93
C LYS A 95 -0.62 13.83 -15.08
N ILE A 96 -0.42 14.49 -13.93
CA ILE A 96 0.68 14.16 -13.01
C ILE A 96 0.38 12.87 -12.22
N GLY A 97 -0.90 12.53 -12.04
CA GLY A 97 -1.32 11.30 -11.36
C GLY A 97 -1.87 11.50 -9.95
N VAL A 98 -2.60 12.60 -9.72
CA VAL A 98 -3.37 12.81 -8.48
C VAL A 98 -4.32 11.64 -8.21
N SER A 99 -4.51 11.29 -6.94
CA SER A 99 -5.39 10.17 -6.53
C SER A 99 -6.83 10.59 -6.35
N GLY A 100 -7.09 11.87 -6.07
CA GLY A 100 -8.45 12.41 -6.02
C GLY A 100 -8.47 13.90 -5.72
N PHE A 101 -9.67 14.47 -5.87
CA PHE A 101 -9.94 15.86 -5.50
C PHE A 101 -10.99 15.94 -4.40
N LEU A 102 -10.85 16.97 -3.57
CA LEU A 102 -11.82 17.37 -2.58
C LEU A 102 -12.19 18.85 -2.81
N VAL A 103 -13.44 19.10 -3.14
CA VAL A 103 -13.91 20.44 -3.47
C VAL A 103 -14.24 21.20 -2.18
N LYS A 104 -13.67 22.41 -2.02
CA LYS A 104 -13.98 23.35 -0.93
C LYS A 104 -15.28 24.13 -1.25
N PRO A 105 -16.18 24.35 -0.27
CA PRO A 105 -16.18 23.75 1.07
C PRO A 105 -16.63 22.28 1.03
N PHE A 106 -16.03 21.44 1.88
CA PHE A 106 -16.40 20.02 2.02
C PHE A 106 -16.90 19.71 3.42
N THR A 107 -17.79 18.72 3.54
CA THR A 107 -18.20 18.20 4.84
C THR A 107 -17.24 17.12 5.34
N ARG A 108 -17.35 16.79 6.62
CA ARG A 108 -16.63 15.65 7.23
C ARG A 108 -16.89 14.37 6.47
N GLU A 109 -18.15 14.10 6.11
CA GLU A 109 -18.57 12.87 5.46
C GLU A 109 -17.92 12.72 4.09
N ILE A 110 -17.83 13.82 3.32
CA ILE A 110 -17.18 13.83 2.01
C ILE A 110 -15.67 13.60 2.15
N LEU A 111 -15.01 14.26 3.11
CA LEU A 111 -13.58 14.06 3.37
C LEU A 111 -13.28 12.60 3.71
N ILE A 112 -14.01 12.02 4.66
CA ILE A 112 -13.80 10.63 5.10
C ILE A 112 -14.13 9.65 3.98
N SER A 113 -15.25 9.85 3.27
CA SER A 113 -15.60 9.00 2.13
C SER A 113 -14.53 9.04 1.05
N LYS A 114 -13.95 10.21 0.75
CA LYS A 114 -12.88 10.34 -0.24
C LYS A 114 -11.62 9.58 0.17
N ILE A 115 -11.23 9.70 1.44
CA ILE A 115 -10.08 8.99 2.01
C ILE A 115 -10.31 7.48 1.95
N ASN A 116 -11.46 6.99 2.42
CA ASN A 116 -11.77 5.56 2.42
C ASN A 116 -11.78 4.99 1.00
N ASN A 117 -12.45 5.65 0.05
CA ASN A 117 -12.43 5.22 -1.35
C ASN A 117 -11.02 5.09 -1.93
N ILE A 118 -10.12 6.01 -1.56
CA ILE A 118 -8.73 5.91 -1.99
C ILE A 118 -8.05 4.74 -1.28
N ILE A 119 -8.16 4.60 0.04
CA ILE A 119 -7.56 3.51 0.81
C ILE A 119 -8.05 2.14 0.31
N ASP A 120 -9.34 1.98 0.05
CA ASP A 120 -9.93 0.74 -0.46
C ASP A 120 -9.44 0.41 -1.88
N SER A 121 -9.09 1.44 -2.66
CA SER A 121 -8.46 1.29 -3.97
C SER A 121 -6.94 1.15 -3.91
N LEU A 122 -6.32 1.51 -2.77
CA LEU A 122 -4.90 1.33 -2.57
C LEU A 122 -4.66 -0.16 -2.46
N PRO A 123 -3.63 -0.62 -3.17
CA PRO A 123 -3.37 -2.03 -3.12
C PRO A 123 -2.70 -2.33 -1.77
N GLY A 124 -3.28 -3.29 -1.03
CA GLY A 124 -2.82 -3.75 0.28
C GLY A 124 -1.38 -4.26 0.30
N SER A 125 -0.89 -4.51 1.51
CA SER A 125 0.47 -4.99 1.76
C SER A 125 0.69 -6.41 1.23
N ILE A 126 1.95 -6.76 1.00
CA ILE A 126 2.38 -8.13 0.76
C ILE A 126 2.71 -8.75 2.11
N LEU A 127 2.05 -9.85 2.45
CA LEU A 127 2.36 -10.62 3.65
C LEU A 127 3.38 -11.69 3.33
N ILE A 128 4.52 -11.67 4.03
CA ILE A 128 5.51 -12.74 4.00
C ILE A 128 5.31 -13.61 5.24
N VAL A 129 5.16 -14.92 5.06
CA VAL A 129 5.05 -15.88 6.16
C VAL A 129 6.19 -16.89 6.04
N ASP A 130 7.17 -16.78 6.94
CA ASP A 130 8.35 -17.66 6.97
C ASP A 130 8.89 -17.68 8.42
N ASP A 131 9.23 -18.87 8.94
CA ASP A 131 9.74 -19.03 10.29
C ASP A 131 11.22 -18.61 10.43
N GLU A 132 11.92 -18.40 9.32
CA GLU A 132 13.30 -17.92 9.30
C GLU A 132 13.36 -16.37 9.19
N ASP A 133 13.82 -15.71 10.26
CA ASP A 133 13.96 -14.24 10.29
C ASP A 133 14.85 -13.66 9.18
N ILE A 134 15.86 -14.43 8.77
CA ILE A 134 16.79 -14.05 7.69
C ILE A 134 16.03 -13.94 6.36
N ILE A 135 15.15 -14.90 6.06
CA ILE A 135 14.35 -14.91 4.83
C ILE A 135 13.34 -13.75 4.83
N LYS A 136 12.61 -13.57 5.94
CA LYS A 136 11.69 -12.43 6.11
C LYS A 136 12.37 -11.09 5.85
N THR A 137 13.54 -10.89 6.48
CA THR A 137 14.30 -9.64 6.35
C THR A 137 14.78 -9.40 4.92
N LEU A 138 15.29 -10.44 4.26
CA LEU A 138 15.75 -10.37 2.87
C LEU A 138 14.61 -10.04 1.90
N LEU A 139 13.51 -10.79 1.96
CA LEU A 139 12.36 -10.60 1.08
C LEU A 139 11.70 -9.24 1.32
N LYS A 140 11.54 -8.84 2.58
CA LYS A 140 11.04 -7.52 2.94
C LYS A 140 11.85 -6.43 2.25
N ARG A 141 13.18 -6.48 2.36
CA ARG A 141 14.06 -5.50 1.71
C ARG A 141 13.94 -5.50 0.19
N ILE A 142 13.89 -6.67 -0.45
CA ILE A 142 13.77 -6.79 -1.91
C ILE A 142 12.45 -6.16 -2.39
N ILE A 143 11.35 -6.48 -1.71
CA ILE A 143 10.00 -6.10 -2.11
C ILE A 143 9.72 -4.63 -1.79
N GLU A 144 10.18 -4.12 -0.64
CA GLU A 144 10.06 -2.70 -0.28
C GLU A 144 10.90 -1.80 -1.20
N ASN A 145 12.06 -2.28 -1.68
CA ASN A 145 12.87 -1.54 -2.65
C ASN A 145 12.16 -1.35 -4.01
N ASP A 146 11.21 -2.22 -4.35
CA ASP A 146 10.36 -2.08 -5.54
C ASP A 146 9.11 -1.22 -5.29
N GLY A 147 8.94 -0.74 -4.04
CA GLY A 147 7.92 0.22 -3.65
C GLY A 147 6.61 -0.39 -3.15
N TYR A 148 6.60 -1.68 -2.82
CA TYR A 148 5.48 -2.34 -2.15
C TYR A 148 5.58 -2.20 -0.63
N LYS A 149 4.42 -2.21 0.05
CA LYS A 149 4.38 -2.36 1.52
C LYS A 149 4.47 -3.83 1.88
N VAL A 150 5.27 -4.14 2.90
CA VAL A 150 5.46 -5.51 3.37
C VAL A 150 5.15 -5.63 4.84
N VAL A 151 4.42 -6.69 5.17
CA VAL A 151 4.23 -7.16 6.55
C VAL A 151 4.72 -8.59 6.64
N THR A 152 5.17 -8.98 7.83
CA THR A 152 5.80 -10.29 8.03
C THR A 152 5.14 -11.03 9.17
N ALA A 153 5.00 -12.34 9.04
CA ALA A 153 4.58 -13.27 10.08
C ALA A 153 5.58 -14.42 10.18
N SER A 154 5.74 -14.98 11.37
CA SER A 154 6.71 -16.04 11.67
C SER A 154 6.10 -17.44 11.64
N ASN A 155 4.78 -17.54 11.45
CA ASN A 155 4.05 -18.80 11.34
C ASN A 155 2.66 -18.56 10.72
N GLY A 156 1.98 -19.65 10.33
CA GLY A 156 0.67 -19.56 9.68
C GLY A 156 -0.44 -18.91 10.51
N ASN A 157 -0.47 -19.11 11.84
CA ASN A 157 -1.49 -18.50 12.70
C ASN A 157 -1.33 -16.98 12.78
N GLU A 158 -0.10 -16.50 12.98
CA GLU A 158 0.21 -15.08 12.93
C GLU A 158 -0.14 -14.48 11.55
N GLY A 159 0.12 -15.22 10.46
CA GLY A 159 -0.28 -14.82 9.12
C GLY A 159 -1.79 -14.63 8.97
N LEU A 160 -2.60 -15.56 9.48
CA LEU A 160 -4.06 -15.43 9.48
C LEU A 160 -4.54 -14.22 10.31
N ASP A 161 -3.97 -14.02 11.50
CA ASP A 161 -4.31 -12.87 12.35
C ASP A 161 -4.03 -11.53 11.67
N ILE A 162 -2.93 -11.43 10.91
CA ILE A 162 -2.60 -10.23 10.13
C ILE A 162 -3.59 -10.02 8.99
N ILE A 163 -3.95 -11.09 8.26
CA ILE A 163 -4.93 -11.01 7.17
C ILE A 163 -6.29 -10.51 7.66
N GLU A 164 -6.70 -10.84 8.88
CA GLU A 164 -7.97 -10.37 9.45
C GLU A 164 -7.94 -8.88 9.85
N LYS A 165 -6.76 -8.35 10.16
CA LYS A 165 -6.60 -6.98 10.71
C LYS A 165 -6.10 -5.97 9.70
N GLN A 166 -5.51 -6.41 8.60
CA GLN A 166 -4.83 -5.53 7.64
C GLN A 166 -5.25 -5.85 6.21
N ASN A 167 -5.22 -4.84 5.35
CA ASN A 167 -5.47 -5.02 3.93
C ASN A 167 -4.25 -5.70 3.28
N ILE A 168 -4.38 -6.98 2.94
CA ILE A 168 -3.34 -7.79 2.30
C ILE A 168 -3.72 -8.05 0.84
N SER A 169 -2.79 -7.79 -0.08
CA SER A 169 -2.97 -8.03 -1.51
C SER A 169 -2.44 -9.39 -1.96
N VAL A 170 -1.32 -9.83 -1.39
CA VAL A 170 -0.63 -11.06 -1.79
C VAL A 170 -0.01 -11.69 -0.54
N VAL A 171 -0.10 -13.00 -0.43
CA VAL A 171 0.59 -13.77 0.59
C VAL A 171 1.73 -14.53 -0.07
N VAL A 172 2.94 -14.44 0.48
CA VAL A 172 4.12 -15.22 0.11
C VAL A 172 4.48 -16.06 1.31
N SER A 173 4.27 -17.38 1.25
CA SER A 173 4.44 -18.28 2.39
C SER A 173 5.49 -19.34 2.10
N ASP A 174 6.35 -19.64 3.06
CA ASP A 174 7.10 -20.89 3.05
C ASP A 174 6.15 -22.08 3.18
N ILE A 175 6.53 -23.22 2.59
CA ILE A 175 5.74 -24.45 2.69
C ILE A 175 5.98 -25.13 4.03
N LYS A 176 7.22 -25.18 4.50
CA LYS A 176 7.66 -25.96 5.66
C LYS A 176 7.83 -25.03 6.86
N MET A 177 6.74 -24.83 7.58
CA MET A 177 6.74 -24.06 8.82
C MET A 177 6.28 -24.94 9.99
N PRO A 178 6.77 -24.70 11.21
CA PRO A 178 6.29 -25.39 12.42
C PRO A 178 4.82 -25.04 12.71
N GLY A 179 4.08 -26.02 13.20
CA GLY A 179 2.67 -25.88 13.57
C GLY A 179 1.73 -25.95 12.36
N MET A 180 1.69 -24.88 11.56
CA MET A 180 0.85 -24.81 10.34
C MET A 180 1.74 -24.67 9.12
N SER A 181 1.67 -25.63 8.20
CA SER A 181 2.40 -25.57 6.92
C SER A 181 1.83 -24.50 6.00
N GLY A 182 2.61 -24.04 5.03
CA GLY A 182 2.15 -23.07 4.02
C GLY A 182 0.97 -23.57 3.19
N VAL A 183 0.84 -24.88 3.00
CA VAL A 183 -0.27 -25.49 2.27
C VAL A 183 -1.56 -25.48 3.10
N GLU A 184 -1.46 -25.69 4.41
CA GLU A 184 -2.60 -25.56 5.34
C GLU A 184 -3.03 -24.09 5.47
N LEU A 185 -2.06 -23.18 5.52
CA LEU A 185 -2.31 -21.74 5.48
C LEU A 185 -3.03 -21.34 4.19
N LEU A 186 -2.53 -21.78 3.03
CA LEU A 186 -3.17 -21.56 1.73
C LEU A 186 -4.64 -22.00 1.73
N LYS A 187 -4.93 -23.22 2.19
CA LYS A 187 -6.31 -23.74 2.26
C LYS A 187 -7.18 -22.88 3.17
N SER A 188 -6.66 -22.49 4.33
CA SER A 188 -7.36 -21.63 5.29
C SER A 188 -7.68 -20.27 4.67
N ILE A 189 -6.70 -19.64 3.99
CA ILE A 189 -6.89 -18.38 3.28
C ILE A 189 -7.94 -18.52 2.19
N LYS A 190 -7.81 -19.52 1.30
CA LYS A 190 -8.72 -19.70 0.15
C LYS A 190 -10.16 -20.04 0.57
N SER A 191 -10.36 -20.61 1.76
CA SER A 191 -11.70 -20.88 2.29
C SER A 191 -12.49 -19.61 2.62
N LYS A 192 -11.80 -18.54 3.08
CA LYS A 192 -12.42 -17.27 3.49
C LYS A 192 -12.22 -16.16 2.46
N TYR A 193 -11.10 -16.21 1.74
CA TYR A 193 -10.65 -15.22 0.77
C TYR A 193 -10.27 -15.92 -0.54
N ALA A 194 -11.27 -16.48 -1.24
CA ALA A 194 -11.06 -17.30 -2.43
C ALA A 194 -10.18 -16.65 -3.50
N GLN A 195 -10.25 -15.32 -3.63
CA GLN A 195 -9.52 -14.54 -4.63
C GLN A 195 -8.18 -13.97 -4.13
N MET A 196 -7.80 -14.18 -2.86
CA MET A 196 -6.52 -13.71 -2.32
C MET A 196 -5.38 -14.49 -3.00
N PRO A 197 -4.47 -13.85 -3.74
CA PRO A 197 -3.31 -14.50 -4.32
C PRO A 197 -2.36 -15.02 -3.24
N VAL A 198 -1.96 -16.29 -3.37
CA VAL A 198 -1.01 -16.94 -2.48
C VAL A 198 0.11 -17.57 -3.32
N LEU A 199 1.33 -17.13 -3.07
CA LEU A 199 2.57 -17.68 -3.62
C LEU A 199 3.23 -18.56 -2.57
N LEU A 200 3.58 -19.79 -2.95
CA LEU A 200 4.28 -20.72 -2.06
C LEU A 200 5.77 -20.77 -2.39
N MET A 201 6.62 -20.68 -1.37
CA MET A 201 8.06 -20.86 -1.48
C MET A 201 8.41 -22.33 -1.28
N THR A 202 9.12 -22.90 -2.25
CA THR A 202 9.51 -24.31 -2.26
C THR A 202 11.01 -24.45 -2.07
N GLY A 203 11.46 -25.22 -1.09
CA GLY A 203 12.85 -25.71 -1.02
C GLY A 203 13.17 -26.75 -2.10
N ASN A 204 14.44 -27.14 -2.21
CA ASN A 204 14.93 -28.12 -3.19
C ASN A 204 14.56 -29.59 -2.85
N SER A 205 13.51 -29.81 -2.06
CA SER A 205 13.15 -31.13 -1.56
C SER A 205 12.15 -31.85 -2.46
N LEU A 206 12.52 -33.05 -2.91
CA LEU A 206 11.70 -34.04 -3.65
C LEU A 206 10.31 -34.34 -3.04
N GLU A 207 10.06 -33.94 -1.80
CA GLU A 207 8.80 -34.18 -1.06
C GLU A 207 7.60 -33.38 -1.58
N PHE A 208 7.84 -32.19 -2.15
CA PHE A 208 6.80 -31.35 -2.73
C PHE A 208 7.05 -31.22 -4.23
N SER A 209 6.66 -32.27 -4.98
CA SER A 209 6.78 -32.27 -6.44
C SER A 209 6.05 -31.08 -7.05
N LYS A 210 6.53 -30.60 -8.20
CA LYS A 210 5.90 -29.53 -8.97
C LYS A 210 4.40 -29.79 -9.22
N GLU A 211 4.00 -31.05 -9.34
CA GLU A 211 2.60 -31.48 -9.50
C GLU A 211 1.77 -31.26 -8.23
N LYS A 212 2.28 -31.63 -7.05
CA LYS A 212 1.60 -31.37 -5.76
C LYS A 212 1.48 -29.88 -5.47
N ALA A 213 2.52 -29.13 -5.83
CA ALA A 213 2.49 -27.68 -5.89
C ALA A 213 1.32 -27.21 -6.77
N MET A 214 1.30 -27.54 -8.06
CA MET A 214 0.24 -27.10 -8.96
C MET A 214 -1.18 -27.51 -8.51
N ALA A 215 -1.33 -28.67 -7.87
CA ALA A 215 -2.61 -29.15 -7.36
C ALA A 215 -3.09 -28.45 -6.06
N SER A 216 -2.22 -27.69 -5.39
CA SER A 216 -2.54 -27.06 -4.09
C SER A 216 -3.53 -25.90 -4.18
N GLY A 217 -3.74 -25.32 -5.37
CA GLY A 217 -4.55 -24.11 -5.56
C GLY A 217 -3.82 -22.80 -5.27
N ALA A 218 -2.48 -22.84 -5.14
CA ALA A 218 -1.67 -21.64 -5.07
C ALA A 218 -1.62 -20.93 -6.43
N ASP A 219 -1.50 -19.62 -6.41
CA ASP A 219 -1.46 -18.78 -7.61
C ASP A 219 -0.06 -18.75 -8.25
N GLY A 220 0.94 -19.26 -7.52
CA GLY A 220 2.30 -19.42 -8.03
C GLY A 220 3.26 -20.03 -7.00
N PHE A 221 4.47 -20.33 -7.48
CA PHE A 221 5.54 -20.94 -6.68
C PHE A 221 6.84 -20.17 -6.83
N ILE A 222 7.62 -20.03 -5.77
CA ILE A 222 8.97 -19.43 -5.79
C ILE A 222 9.96 -20.50 -5.34
N ALA A 223 10.93 -20.86 -6.18
CA ALA A 223 11.92 -21.87 -5.82
C ALA A 223 13.06 -21.26 -4.99
N LYS A 224 13.45 -21.90 -3.89
CA LYS A 224 14.65 -21.57 -3.11
C LYS A 224 15.85 -22.37 -3.70
N PRO A 225 17.01 -21.74 -4.00
CA PRO A 225 17.30 -20.32 -3.85
C PRO A 225 16.63 -19.48 -4.94
N PHE A 226 16.07 -18.33 -4.55
CA PHE A 226 15.40 -17.40 -5.45
C PHE A 226 16.28 -16.19 -5.77
N ASN A 227 16.00 -15.54 -6.90
CA ASN A 227 16.55 -14.23 -7.22
C ASN A 227 15.46 -13.14 -7.10
N SER A 228 15.90 -11.89 -6.93
CA SER A 228 14.99 -10.76 -6.71
C SER A 228 14.04 -10.50 -7.88
N ILE A 229 14.49 -10.72 -9.12
CA ILE A 229 13.70 -10.46 -10.33
C ILE A 229 12.50 -11.41 -10.38
N GLU A 230 12.75 -12.71 -10.18
CA GLU A 230 11.72 -13.75 -10.22
C GLU A 230 10.61 -13.51 -9.19
N ILE A 231 10.98 -13.12 -7.96
CA ILE A 231 10.01 -12.82 -6.90
C ILE A 231 9.13 -11.64 -7.30
N LEU A 232 9.74 -10.55 -7.76
CA LEU A 232 9.02 -9.34 -8.12
C LEU A 232 8.09 -9.56 -9.33
N GLU A 233 8.52 -10.34 -10.32
CA GLU A 233 7.68 -10.71 -11.47
C GLU A 233 6.42 -11.47 -11.04
N LYS A 234 6.58 -12.48 -10.16
CA LYS A 234 5.45 -13.29 -9.66
C LYS A 234 4.48 -12.46 -8.81
N ILE A 235 5.03 -11.63 -7.92
CA ILE A 235 4.23 -10.71 -7.11
C ILE A 235 3.45 -9.74 -8.01
N SER A 236 4.13 -9.11 -8.97
CA SER A 236 3.52 -8.15 -9.89
C SER A 236 2.40 -8.78 -10.73
N HIS A 237 2.57 -10.03 -11.16
CA HIS A 237 1.53 -10.79 -11.86
C HIS A 237 0.27 -10.99 -11.00
N CYS A 238 0.43 -11.44 -9.76
CA CYS A 238 -0.67 -11.60 -8.81
C CYS A 238 -1.37 -10.26 -8.51
N TYR A 239 -0.59 -9.20 -8.33
CA TYR A 239 -1.08 -7.85 -8.03
C TYR A 239 -1.91 -7.25 -9.18
N SER A 240 -1.48 -7.48 -10.41
CA SER A 240 -2.14 -6.96 -11.61
C SER A 240 -3.49 -7.64 -11.89
N ASN A 241 -3.62 -8.91 -11.53
CA ASN A 241 -4.87 -9.65 -11.71
C ASN A 241 -5.95 -9.21 -10.70
N GLN A 242 -5.60 -8.81 -9.48
CA GLN A 242 -6.55 -8.20 -8.53
C GLN A 242 -7.14 -6.87 -9.03
N LYS A 243 -6.31 -5.99 -9.62
CA LYS A 243 -6.78 -4.69 -10.15
C LYS A 243 -7.73 -4.83 -11.36
N LYS A 244 -7.68 -5.95 -12.09
CA LYS A 244 -8.62 -6.24 -13.19
C LYS A 244 -9.97 -6.74 -12.66
N LEU A 245 -9.96 -7.55 -11.60
CA LEU A 245 -11.17 -8.09 -10.99
C LEU A 245 -11.97 -7.04 -10.21
N ALA A 246 -11.30 -6.05 -9.61
CA ALA A 246 -11.95 -4.93 -8.92
C ALA A 246 -12.61 -3.89 -9.86
N LYS A 247 -12.54 -4.08 -11.19
CA LYS A 247 -13.10 -3.17 -12.21
C LYS A 247 -14.31 -3.76 -12.96
N VAL A 248 -14.85 -4.89 -12.50
CA VAL A 248 -16.02 -5.56 -13.10
C VAL A 248 -17.22 -5.41 -12.19
#